data_AF-A0A4Z2BX72-F1
#
_entry.id   AF-A0A4Z2BX72-F1
#
_cell.length_a   1.000
_cell.length_b   1.000
_cell.length_c   1.000
_cell.angle_alpha   90.00
_cell.angle_beta   90.00
_cell.angle_gamma   90.00
#
_symmetry.space_group_name_H-M   'P 1'
#
loop_
_entity.id
_entity.type
_entity.pdbx_description
1 polymer ?
#
loop_
_entity_poly.entity_id
_entity_poly.type
_entity_poly.pdbx_seq_one_letter_code
_entity_poly.pdbx_strand_id
1 'polypeptide(L)'
;MMNLSCMQKVETRAGPALRQAFLQTLQGVMEYSLDGHNASLSAIRTVRVLRPLRAINRVPSMRILVTLLLDTLPMLGNVLLLCFFVFFIFGIVGVQLWAGLLRNRCFLDDGIRTTYNLSISPYYVTEEDSPFICSAPRENGMLRCHDVPAYAEGGVECSAAVGTASVNGCVNWNQYYNVCQPGDHNPHKGAVNFDNIGYAWIAIFQ
;
A
#
# COMPACT_ATOMS: atom_id res chain seq x y z
N MET A 1 12.89 11.24 57.90
CA MET A 1 13.10 11.40 56.44
C MET A 1 13.07 10.02 55.78
N MET A 2 11.88 9.45 55.59
CA MET A 2 11.72 8.27 54.73
C MET A 2 11.70 8.79 53.29
N ASN A 3 12.78 8.50 52.57
CA ASN A 3 13.16 9.12 51.32
C ASN A 3 12.14 8.92 50.20
N LEU A 4 11.90 9.99 49.43
CA LEU A 4 11.17 10.06 48.15
C LEU A 4 11.53 8.93 47.17
N SER A 5 12.75 8.37 47.25
CA SER A 5 13.20 7.24 46.43
C SER A 5 12.42 5.94 46.64
N CYS A 6 11.75 5.72 47.79
CA CYS A 6 10.95 4.51 48.00
C CYS A 6 9.58 4.61 47.29
N MET A 7 8.96 5.79 47.28
CA MET A 7 7.70 6.05 46.56
C MET A 7 7.88 5.99 45.04
N GLN A 8 8.98 6.55 44.52
CA GLN A 8 9.25 6.53 43.07
C GLN A 8 9.56 5.12 42.54
N LYS A 9 10.04 4.21 43.41
CA LYS A 9 10.32 2.81 43.07
C LYS A 9 9.09 1.90 43.16
N VAL A 10 8.05 2.32 43.88
CA VAL A 10 6.74 1.64 43.93
C VAL A 10 5.89 2.04 42.72
N GLU A 11 5.88 3.33 42.34
CA GLU A 11 5.14 3.84 41.17
C GLU A 11 5.65 3.24 39.84
N THR A 12 6.98 3.09 39.69
CA THR A 12 7.61 2.54 38.48
C THR A 12 7.47 1.02 38.32
N ARG A 13 7.28 0.26 39.41
CA ARG A 13 7.00 -1.19 39.35
C ARG A 13 5.53 -1.53 39.19
N ALA A 14 4.62 -0.67 39.66
CA ALA A 14 3.18 -0.92 39.61
C ALA A 14 2.56 -0.63 38.22
N GLY A 15 3.11 0.34 37.48
CA GLY A 15 2.62 0.76 36.16
C GLY A 15 2.45 -0.37 35.12
N PRO A 16 3.48 -1.19 34.83
CA PRO A 16 3.38 -2.26 33.82
C PRO A 16 2.46 -3.41 34.26
N ALA A 17 2.42 -3.75 35.55
CA ALA A 17 1.51 -4.77 36.08
C ALA A 17 0.04 -4.33 36.04
N LEU A 18 -0.24 -3.05 36.35
CA LEU A 18 -1.57 -2.46 36.28
C LEU A 18 -2.07 -2.37 34.83
N ARG A 19 -1.21 -1.99 33.87
CA ARG A 19 -1.54 -1.96 32.43
C ARG A 19 -1.86 -3.35 31.86
N GLN A 20 -1.07 -4.35 32.23
CA GLN A 20 -1.33 -5.73 31.80
C GLN A 20 -2.59 -6.31 32.46
N ALA A 21 -2.86 -5.98 33.72
CA ALA A 21 -4.13 -6.34 34.38
C ALA A 21 -5.32 -5.66 33.68
N PHE A 22 -5.18 -4.41 33.24
CA PHE A 22 -6.21 -3.68 32.50
C PHE A 22 -6.53 -4.35 31.15
N LEU A 23 -5.50 -4.72 30.38
CA LEU A 23 -5.67 -5.48 29.13
C LEU A 23 -6.31 -6.85 29.38
N GLN A 24 -5.95 -7.51 30.48
CA GLN A 24 -6.51 -8.81 30.87
C GLN A 24 -8.00 -8.70 31.20
N THR A 25 -8.41 -7.67 31.94
CA THR A 25 -9.81 -7.39 32.27
C THR A 25 -10.59 -6.98 31.03
N LEU A 26 -10.02 -6.17 30.13
CA LEU A 26 -10.68 -5.76 28.89
C LEU A 26 -10.91 -6.95 27.96
N GLN A 27 -9.95 -7.88 27.85
CA GLN A 27 -10.13 -9.11 27.08
C GLN A 27 -11.23 -10.01 27.68
N GLY A 28 -11.34 -10.07 29.01
CA GLY A 28 -12.39 -10.82 29.71
C GLY A 28 -13.79 -10.20 29.58
N VAL A 29 -13.90 -8.87 29.68
CA VAL A 29 -15.16 -8.12 29.46
C VAL A 29 -15.60 -8.26 28.00
N MET A 30 -14.66 -8.19 27.05
CA MET A 30 -14.95 -8.41 25.63
C MET A 30 -15.48 -9.83 25.38
N GLU A 31 -14.85 -10.88 25.93
CA GLU A 31 -15.38 -12.26 25.82
C GLU A 31 -16.81 -12.37 26.42
N TYR A 32 -17.07 -11.73 27.57
CA TYR A 32 -18.39 -11.76 28.22
C TYR A 32 -19.47 -11.01 27.44
N SER A 33 -19.15 -9.82 26.91
CA SER A 33 -20.07 -9.04 26.08
C SER A 33 -20.36 -9.72 24.74
N LEU A 34 -19.40 -10.46 24.17
CA LEU A 34 -19.60 -11.25 22.96
C LEU A 34 -20.40 -12.54 23.18
N ASP A 35 -20.51 -13.06 24.40
CA ASP A 35 -21.42 -14.16 24.72
C ASP A 35 -22.87 -13.65 24.96
N GLY A 36 -23.04 -12.37 25.32
CA GLY A 36 -24.35 -11.72 25.54
C GLY A 36 -25.04 -11.16 24.28
N HIS A 37 -24.28 -10.99 23.19
CA HIS A 37 -24.81 -10.69 21.87
C HIS A 37 -24.40 -11.83 20.93
N ASN A 38 -25.30 -12.33 20.07
CA ASN A 38 -25.03 -13.39 19.09
C ASN A 38 -24.02 -12.96 18.00
N ALA A 39 -22.84 -12.46 18.39
CA ALA A 39 -21.82 -11.92 17.53
C ALA A 39 -21.06 -13.07 16.86
N SER A 40 -20.95 -12.96 15.53
CA SER A 40 -20.24 -13.81 14.58
C SER A 40 -19.16 -14.74 15.16
N LEU A 41 -19.39 -16.06 15.07
CA LEU A 41 -18.54 -17.18 15.50
C LEU A 41 -17.08 -17.13 14.96
N SER A 42 -16.79 -16.28 13.96
CA SER A 42 -15.45 -16.11 13.37
C SER A 42 -14.52 -15.24 14.22
N ALA A 43 -15.02 -14.13 14.80
CA ALA A 43 -14.24 -13.25 15.66
C ALA A 43 -13.89 -13.90 17.01
N ILE A 44 -14.78 -14.74 17.55
CA ILE A 44 -14.54 -15.50 18.78
C ILE A 44 -13.35 -16.48 18.63
N ARG A 45 -13.08 -17.00 17.43
CA ARG A 45 -11.93 -17.90 17.18
C ARG A 45 -10.60 -17.18 17.26
N THR A 46 -10.49 -15.94 16.78
CA THR A 46 -9.24 -15.17 16.83
C THR A 46 -8.91 -14.71 18.25
N VAL A 47 -9.91 -14.39 19.08
CA VAL A 47 -9.70 -14.04 20.50
C VAL A 47 -9.10 -15.19 21.31
N ARG A 48 -9.40 -16.45 20.95
CA ARG A 48 -8.83 -17.63 21.60
C ARG A 48 -7.32 -17.81 21.30
N VAL A 49 -6.82 -17.27 20.18
CA VAL A 49 -5.39 -17.28 19.82
C VAL A 49 -4.57 -16.39 20.76
N LEU A 50 -5.19 -15.43 21.46
CA LEU A 50 -4.55 -14.57 22.47
C LEU A 50 -4.43 -15.24 23.85
N ARG A 51 -5.01 -16.43 24.09
CA ARG A 51 -4.92 -17.12 25.40
C ARG A 51 -3.50 -17.50 25.86
N PRO A 52 -2.51 -17.81 24.98
CA PRO A 52 -1.13 -18.05 25.38
C PRO A 52 -0.47 -16.84 26.08
N LEU A 53 -0.92 -15.62 25.80
CA LEU A 53 -0.47 -14.42 26.51
C LEU A 53 -0.85 -14.46 28.00
N ARG A 54 -1.93 -15.18 28.38
CA ARG A 54 -2.29 -15.46 29.79
C ARG A 54 -1.31 -16.45 30.43
N ALA A 55 -0.77 -17.39 29.65
CA ALA A 55 0.19 -18.39 30.11
C ALA A 55 1.60 -17.80 30.33
N ILE A 56 1.97 -16.75 29.58
CA ILE A 56 3.20 -15.97 29.82
C ILE A 56 3.25 -15.40 31.24
N ASN A 57 2.09 -15.12 31.83
CA ASN A 57 1.97 -14.67 33.22
C ASN A 57 2.05 -15.79 34.28
N ARG A 58 2.19 -17.06 33.90
CA ARG A 58 2.43 -18.16 34.85
C ARG A 58 3.91 -18.46 35.06
N VAL A 59 4.79 -18.06 34.12
CA VAL A 59 6.21 -18.42 34.14
C VAL A 59 7.08 -17.16 34.37
N PRO A 60 7.73 -17.01 35.53
CA PRO A 60 8.49 -15.80 35.89
C PRO A 60 9.67 -15.51 34.95
N SER A 61 10.26 -16.53 34.32
CA SER A 61 11.39 -16.36 33.38
C SER A 61 10.99 -15.70 32.05
N MET A 62 9.78 -15.94 31.54
CA MET A 62 9.27 -15.31 30.31
C MET A 62 8.87 -13.84 30.53
N ARG A 63 8.41 -13.52 31.75
CA ARG A 63 8.02 -12.15 32.13
C ARG A 63 9.18 -11.17 32.08
N ILE A 64 10.36 -11.56 32.53
CA ILE A 64 11.56 -10.71 32.52
C ILE A 64 11.90 -10.25 31.10
N LEU A 65 11.85 -11.15 30.11
CA LEU A 65 12.11 -10.80 28.71
C LEU A 65 11.10 -9.79 28.16
N VAL A 66 9.80 -10.01 28.41
CA VAL A 66 8.74 -9.10 27.96
C VAL A 66 8.83 -7.75 28.66
N THR A 67 9.10 -7.71 29.96
CA THR A 67 9.27 -6.46 30.71
C THR A 67 10.48 -5.67 30.21
N LEU A 68 11.62 -6.32 29.94
CA LEU A 68 12.79 -5.67 29.35
C LEU A 68 12.49 -5.11 27.94
N LEU A 69 11.68 -5.80 27.15
CA LEU A 69 11.23 -5.32 25.83
C LEU A 69 10.30 -4.11 25.98
N LEU A 70 9.33 -4.17 26.89
CA LEU A 70 8.41 -3.06 27.17
C LEU A 70 9.13 -1.83 27.77
N ASP A 71 10.22 -2.01 28.52
CA ASP A 71 11.03 -0.92 29.06
C ASP A 71 11.85 -0.18 27.99
N THR A 72 12.12 -0.81 26.84
CA THR A 72 12.78 -0.14 25.70
C THR A 72 11.81 0.55 24.74
N LEU A 73 10.52 0.17 24.75
CA LEU A 73 9.45 0.84 23.99
C LEU A 73 9.33 2.36 24.22
N PRO A 74 9.46 2.94 25.43
CA PRO A 74 9.39 4.39 25.60
C PRO A 74 10.52 5.12 24.87
N MET A 75 11.70 4.51 24.75
CA MET A 75 12.80 5.07 23.95
C MET A 75 12.52 4.92 22.44
N LEU A 76 11.91 3.80 22.04
CA LEU A 76 11.46 3.58 20.66
C LEU A 76 10.32 4.54 20.26
N GLY A 77 9.45 4.92 21.20
CA GLY A 77 8.34 5.85 20.97
C GLY A 77 8.80 7.23 20.50
N ASN A 78 9.92 7.73 21.01
CA ASN A 78 10.52 8.99 20.55
C ASN A 78 10.96 8.89 19.08
N VAL A 79 11.56 7.76 18.69
CA VAL A 79 11.99 7.50 17.30
C VAL A 79 10.77 7.30 16.40
N LEU A 80 9.73 6.58 16.86
CA LEU A 80 8.48 6.42 16.12
C LEU A 80 7.76 7.75 15.90
N LEU A 81 7.80 8.67 16.86
CA LEU A 81 7.21 10.00 16.71
C LEU A 81 7.93 10.81 15.63
N LEU A 82 9.27 10.77 15.62
CA LEU A 82 10.08 11.38 14.57
C LEU A 82 9.75 10.74 13.20
N CYS A 83 9.70 9.42 13.15
CA CYS A 83 9.36 8.65 11.95
C CYS A 83 7.96 9.00 11.42
N PHE A 84 6.97 9.12 12.31
CA PHE A 84 5.61 9.55 11.97
C PHE A 84 5.60 10.96 11.38
N PHE A 85 6.34 11.91 11.96
CA PHE A 85 6.43 13.27 11.43
C PHE A 85 7.02 13.28 10.01
N VAL A 86 8.08 12.51 9.79
CA VAL A 86 8.71 12.34 8.47
C VAL A 86 7.73 11.74 7.46
N PHE A 87 7.04 10.65 7.81
CA PHE A 87 6.02 10.04 6.95
C PHE A 87 4.81 10.95 6.70
N PHE A 88 4.44 11.81 7.65
CA PHE A 88 3.38 12.77 7.46
C PHE A 88 3.76 13.83 6.43
N ILE A 89 4.95 14.44 6.55
CA ILE A 89 5.41 15.45 5.60
C ILE A 89 5.57 14.86 4.20
N PHE A 90 6.32 13.76 4.06
CA PHE A 90 6.52 13.13 2.75
C PHE A 90 5.24 12.52 2.19
N GLY A 91 4.34 12.02 3.05
CA GLY A 91 3.04 11.49 2.64
C GLY A 91 2.15 12.58 2.04
N ILE A 92 2.04 13.74 2.69
CA ILE A 92 1.22 14.85 2.18
C ILE A 92 1.81 15.42 0.89
N VAL A 93 3.12 15.63 0.85
CA VAL A 93 3.81 16.08 -0.37
C VAL A 93 3.61 15.07 -1.50
N GLY A 94 3.72 13.77 -1.20
CA GLY A 94 3.56 12.73 -2.20
C GLY A 94 2.16 12.63 -2.77
N VAL A 95 1.13 12.73 -1.92
CA VAL A 95 -0.26 12.79 -2.39
C VAL A 95 -0.50 14.02 -3.26
N GLN A 96 0.04 15.19 -2.90
CA GLN A 96 -0.17 16.40 -3.70
C GLN A 96 0.53 16.36 -5.06
N LEU A 97 1.71 15.73 -5.17
CA LEU A 97 2.47 15.67 -6.41
C LEU A 97 2.03 14.55 -7.34
N TRP A 98 1.63 13.40 -6.80
CA TRP A 98 1.42 12.17 -7.57
C TRP A 98 0.03 11.54 -7.47
N ALA A 99 -0.95 12.23 -6.85
CA ALA A 99 -2.33 11.74 -6.84
C ALA A 99 -2.85 11.51 -8.26
N GLY A 100 -3.33 10.28 -8.53
CA GLY A 100 -3.88 9.89 -9.82
C GLY A 100 -2.88 9.73 -10.98
N LEU A 101 -1.64 10.21 -10.86
CA LEU A 101 -0.66 10.16 -11.97
C LEU A 101 -0.21 8.74 -12.31
N LEU A 102 -0.04 7.89 -11.29
CA LEU A 102 0.39 6.49 -11.49
C LEU A 102 -0.66 5.65 -12.24
N ARG A 103 -1.90 6.16 -12.35
CA ARG A 103 -3.01 5.53 -13.06
C ARG A 103 -3.03 5.87 -14.55
N ASN A 104 -2.22 6.83 -15.00
CA ASN A 104 -2.18 7.25 -16.39
C ASN A 104 -1.68 6.14 -17.32
N ARG A 105 -2.40 5.92 -18.42
CA ARG A 105 -2.09 4.97 -19.50
C ARG A 105 -2.34 5.61 -20.86
N CYS A 106 -1.70 5.07 -21.89
CA CYS A 106 -1.95 5.49 -23.27
C CYS A 106 -3.13 4.70 -23.84
N PHE A 107 -4.23 5.40 -24.09
CA PHE A 107 -5.44 4.90 -24.73
C PHE A 107 -5.39 5.12 -26.24
N LEU A 108 -6.04 4.21 -26.96
CA LEU A 108 -6.20 4.33 -28.40
C LEU A 108 -7.23 5.40 -28.72
N ASP A 109 -7.03 6.15 -29.80
CA ASP A 109 -8.04 7.08 -30.30
C ASP A 109 -9.32 6.33 -30.73
N ASP A 110 -10.46 6.73 -30.17
CA ASP A 110 -11.76 6.06 -30.41
C ASP A 110 -12.18 6.10 -31.89
N GLY A 111 -11.71 7.10 -32.65
CA GLY A 111 -11.97 7.20 -34.09
C GLY A 111 -11.35 6.04 -34.87
N ILE A 112 -10.16 5.58 -34.48
CA ILE A 112 -9.46 4.48 -35.17
C ILE A 112 -10.06 3.13 -34.81
N ARG A 113 -10.40 2.92 -33.53
CA ARG A 113 -11.02 1.67 -33.05
C ARG A 113 -12.33 1.38 -33.79
N THR A 114 -13.18 2.39 -33.95
CA THR A 114 -14.48 2.26 -34.62
C THR A 114 -14.36 2.14 -36.13
N THR A 115 -13.43 2.88 -36.76
CA THR A 115 -13.26 2.87 -38.22
C THR A 115 -12.76 1.53 -38.75
N TYR A 116 -11.89 0.83 -38.01
CA TYR A 116 -11.27 -0.42 -38.46
C TYR A 116 -11.79 -1.67 -37.73
N ASN A 117 -12.75 -1.52 -36.82
CA ASN A 117 -13.36 -2.60 -36.04
C ASN A 117 -12.33 -3.51 -35.35
N LEU A 118 -11.33 -2.90 -34.71
CA LEU A 118 -10.21 -3.59 -34.08
C LEU A 118 -10.62 -4.23 -32.74
N SER A 119 -10.32 -5.52 -32.57
CA SER A 119 -10.47 -6.26 -31.30
C SER A 119 -9.20 -6.17 -30.42
N ILE A 120 -8.56 -5.00 -30.37
CA ILE A 120 -7.35 -4.75 -29.58
C ILE A 120 -7.71 -4.12 -28.22
N SER A 121 -6.80 -4.23 -27.24
CA SER A 121 -6.98 -3.60 -25.92
C SER A 121 -7.16 -2.07 -26.05
N PRO A 122 -8.04 -1.46 -25.25
CA PRO A 122 -8.30 -0.02 -25.36
C PRO A 122 -7.13 0.85 -24.89
N TYR A 123 -6.21 0.28 -24.12
CA TYR A 123 -4.96 0.92 -23.68
C TYR A 123 -3.77 0.01 -23.97
N TYR A 124 -2.59 0.63 -24.03
CA TYR A 124 -1.33 -0.07 -24.23
C TYR A 124 -0.98 -0.93 -23.00
N VAL A 125 -0.80 -2.23 -23.23
CA VAL A 125 -0.43 -3.22 -22.21
C VAL A 125 0.97 -3.74 -22.54
N THR A 126 1.85 -3.70 -21.55
CA THR A 126 3.17 -4.32 -21.61
C THR A 126 3.06 -5.80 -21.24
N GLU A 127 3.88 -6.65 -21.85
CA GLU A 127 3.98 -8.07 -21.46
C GLU A 127 4.66 -8.24 -20.09
N GLU A 128 5.46 -7.25 -19.68
CA GLU A 128 6.08 -7.18 -18.37
C GLU A 128 5.12 -6.61 -17.30
N ASP A 129 5.30 -7.05 -16.05
CA ASP A 129 4.58 -6.58 -14.85
C ASP A 129 4.79 -5.07 -14.53
N SER A 130 5.55 -4.36 -15.36
CA SER A 130 5.87 -2.93 -15.31
C SER A 130 4.97 -2.14 -16.27
N PRO A 131 3.87 -1.51 -15.78
CA PRO A 131 2.97 -0.78 -16.66
C PRO A 131 3.62 0.49 -17.24
N PHE A 132 3.36 0.78 -18.51
CA PHE A 132 3.76 2.04 -19.14
C PHE A 132 2.90 3.20 -18.62
N ILE A 133 3.51 4.11 -17.85
CA ILE A 133 2.84 5.27 -17.27
C ILE A 133 3.16 6.49 -18.13
N CYS A 134 2.13 7.10 -18.71
CA CYS A 134 2.29 8.30 -19.53
C CYS A 134 2.16 9.58 -18.70
N SER A 135 2.85 10.61 -19.14
CA SER A 135 2.69 11.98 -18.64
C SER A 135 1.76 12.80 -19.52
N ALA A 136 0.94 13.64 -18.89
CA ALA A 136 0.10 14.57 -19.62
C ALA A 136 0.98 15.61 -20.35
N PRO A 137 0.53 16.22 -21.46
CA PRO A 137 1.31 17.23 -22.19
C PRO A 137 1.70 18.46 -21.36
N ARG A 138 0.96 18.70 -20.28
CA ARG A 138 1.16 19.80 -19.32
C ARG A 138 2.23 19.51 -18.28
N GLU A 139 2.64 18.25 -18.15
CA GLU A 139 3.61 17.79 -17.16
C GLU A 139 4.95 17.53 -17.83
N ASN A 140 6.05 17.81 -17.12
CA ASN A 140 7.41 17.54 -17.58
C ASN A 140 7.82 16.09 -17.30
N GLY A 141 6.95 15.13 -17.62
CA GLY A 141 7.25 13.71 -17.43
C GLY A 141 8.19 13.16 -18.51
N MET A 142 8.93 12.11 -18.13
CA MET A 142 9.95 11.48 -18.99
C MET A 142 9.35 10.55 -20.06
N LEU A 143 8.15 10.03 -19.82
CA LEU A 143 7.47 9.06 -20.68
C LEU A 143 6.23 9.70 -21.29
N ARG A 144 6.16 9.74 -22.61
CA ARG A 144 5.00 10.18 -23.38
C ARG A 144 4.45 9.04 -24.20
N CYS A 145 3.19 9.16 -24.60
CA CYS A 145 2.55 8.17 -25.47
C CYS A 145 3.19 8.06 -26.86
N HIS A 146 3.97 9.06 -27.28
CA HIS A 146 4.79 8.98 -28.49
C HIS A 146 6.05 8.11 -28.34
N ASP A 147 6.47 7.83 -27.11
CA ASP A 147 7.66 7.00 -26.82
C ASP A 147 7.31 5.51 -26.68
N VAL A 148 6.06 5.14 -26.97
CA VAL A 148 5.62 3.74 -26.94
C VAL A 148 6.36 2.97 -28.05
N PRO A 149 7.00 1.83 -27.73
CA PRO A 149 7.77 1.08 -28.71
C PRO A 149 6.88 0.57 -29.85
N ALA A 150 7.47 0.49 -31.04
CA ALA A 150 6.76 -0.01 -32.22
C ALA A 150 6.25 -1.43 -31.98
N TYR A 151 5.06 -1.73 -32.52
CA TYR A 151 4.52 -3.08 -32.48
C TYR A 151 5.48 -4.03 -33.21
N ALA A 152 5.84 -5.16 -32.59
CA ALA A 152 6.72 -6.15 -33.19
C ALA A 152 5.98 -7.49 -33.35
N GLU A 153 6.04 -8.07 -34.53
CA GLU A 153 5.45 -9.38 -34.83
C GLU A 153 6.58 -10.34 -35.24
N GLY A 154 6.77 -11.42 -34.48
CA GLY A 154 7.85 -12.38 -34.74
C GLY A 154 9.27 -11.83 -34.56
N GLY A 155 9.45 -10.78 -33.75
CA GLY A 155 10.74 -10.12 -33.50
C GLY A 155 11.14 -9.07 -34.54
N VAL A 156 10.26 -8.77 -35.51
CA VAL A 156 10.47 -7.70 -36.49
C VAL A 156 9.58 -6.51 -36.13
N GLU A 157 10.17 -5.33 -36.00
CA GLU A 157 9.43 -4.09 -35.75
C GLU A 157 8.61 -3.68 -36.96
N CYS A 158 7.32 -3.44 -36.73
CA CYS A 158 6.40 -2.93 -37.72
C CYS A 158 6.47 -1.40 -37.74
N SER A 159 6.65 -0.82 -38.91
CA SER A 159 6.73 0.63 -39.11
C SER A 159 5.61 1.18 -40.00
N ALA A 160 4.79 0.33 -40.62
CA ALA A 160 3.77 0.77 -41.56
C ALA A 160 2.58 1.43 -40.86
N ALA A 161 2.03 2.47 -41.48
CA ALA A 161 0.78 3.12 -41.08
C ALA A 161 -0.42 2.43 -41.75
N VAL A 162 -1.60 2.60 -41.16
CA VAL A 162 -2.85 2.00 -41.67
C VAL A 162 -3.15 2.58 -43.05
N GLY A 163 -3.44 1.71 -44.02
CA GLY A 163 -3.67 2.10 -45.42
C GLY A 163 -2.43 2.22 -46.31
N THR A 164 -1.22 2.21 -45.72
CA THR A 164 0.05 2.16 -46.48
C THR A 164 0.70 0.77 -46.45
N ALA A 165 0.22 -0.11 -45.57
CA ALA A 165 0.70 -1.47 -45.48
C ALA A 165 0.36 -2.28 -46.73
N SER A 166 1.38 -2.95 -47.29
CA SER A 166 1.25 -4.01 -48.28
C SER A 166 0.29 -5.11 -47.77
N VAL A 167 -0.31 -5.89 -48.69
CA VAL A 167 -1.19 -7.03 -48.35
C VAL A 167 -0.55 -8.02 -47.36
N ASN A 168 0.79 -8.05 -47.27
CA ASN A 168 1.57 -8.87 -46.32
C ASN A 168 2.43 -8.02 -45.36
N GLY A 169 2.17 -6.72 -45.24
CA GLY A 169 2.90 -5.81 -44.37
C GLY A 169 2.30 -5.76 -42.97
N CYS A 170 3.15 -5.73 -41.94
CA CYS A 170 2.68 -5.58 -40.57
C CYS A 170 2.50 -4.09 -40.22
N VAL A 171 1.40 -3.77 -39.56
CA VAL A 171 1.01 -2.39 -39.19
C VAL A 171 1.47 -2.09 -37.78
N ASN A 172 2.07 -0.92 -37.57
CA ASN A 172 2.38 -0.45 -36.22
C ASN A 172 1.10 0.06 -35.54
N TRP A 173 0.38 -0.80 -34.80
CA TRP A 173 -0.80 -0.34 -34.06
C TRP A 173 -0.44 0.51 -32.84
N ASN A 174 0.77 0.35 -32.29
CA ASN A 174 1.19 1.05 -31.08
C ASN A 174 1.28 2.57 -31.27
N GLN A 175 1.50 3.05 -32.50
CA GLN A 175 1.57 4.48 -32.82
C GLN A 175 0.25 5.24 -32.59
N TYR A 176 -0.87 4.52 -32.49
CA TYR A 176 -2.21 5.12 -32.32
C TYR A 176 -2.65 5.23 -30.85
N TYR A 177 -1.86 4.71 -29.91
CA TYR A 177 -2.05 5.02 -28.49
C TYR A 177 -1.45 6.39 -28.20
N ASN A 178 -2.17 7.47 -28.49
CA ASN A 178 -1.69 8.84 -28.30
C ASN A 178 -2.40 9.59 -27.17
N VAL A 179 -3.48 9.02 -26.62
CA VAL A 179 -4.31 9.68 -25.61
C VAL A 179 -3.88 9.26 -24.21
N CYS A 180 -3.19 10.14 -23.48
CA CYS A 180 -2.82 9.86 -22.08
C CYS A 180 -3.99 10.19 -21.15
N GLN A 181 -4.57 9.17 -20.49
CA GLN A 181 -5.69 9.33 -19.55
C GLN A 181 -5.55 8.37 -18.36
N PRO A 182 -6.16 8.68 -17.20
CA PRO A 182 -6.17 7.79 -16.05
C PRO A 182 -7.03 6.54 -16.34
N GLY A 183 -6.44 5.34 -16.24
CA GLY A 183 -7.14 4.05 -16.38
C GLY A 183 -7.89 3.63 -15.11
N ASP A 184 -8.41 2.41 -15.04
CA ASP A 184 -9.24 1.97 -13.91
C ASP A 184 -8.46 1.40 -12.73
N HIS A 185 -7.23 0.92 -12.96
CA HIS A 185 -6.45 0.18 -11.98
C HIS A 185 -5.03 0.71 -11.81
N ASN A 186 -4.60 0.78 -10.55
CA ASN A 186 -3.25 1.20 -10.17
C ASN A 186 -2.23 0.06 -10.38
N PRO A 187 -0.94 0.38 -10.63
CA PRO A 187 0.14 -0.62 -10.73
C PRO A 187 0.20 -1.58 -9.54
N HIS A 188 0.80 -2.76 -9.73
CA HIS A 188 1.02 -3.76 -8.67
C HIS A 188 -0.25 -4.14 -7.87
N LYS A 189 -1.38 -4.39 -8.56
CA LYS A 189 -2.68 -4.67 -7.94
C LYS A 189 -3.17 -3.56 -7.00
N GLY A 190 -2.71 -2.33 -7.22
CA GLY A 190 -3.03 -1.16 -6.41
C GLY A 190 -2.30 -1.06 -5.08
N ALA A 191 -1.26 -1.87 -4.85
CA ALA A 191 -0.45 -1.78 -3.63
C ALA A 191 0.34 -0.46 -3.53
N VAL A 192 0.77 0.08 -4.68
CA VAL A 192 1.59 1.30 -4.76
C VAL A 192 0.79 2.41 -5.43
N ASN A 193 0.30 3.37 -4.65
CA ASN A 193 -0.39 4.56 -5.14
C ASN A 193 -0.31 5.73 -4.15
N PHE A 194 -0.55 6.94 -4.65
CA PHE A 194 -0.57 8.18 -3.87
C PHE A 194 -1.96 8.83 -3.82
N ASP A 195 -3.02 8.04 -4.03
CA ASP A 195 -4.39 8.56 -4.06
C ASP A 195 -4.92 8.87 -2.65
N ASN A 196 -4.36 8.21 -1.63
CA ASN A 196 -4.68 8.44 -0.22
C ASN A 196 -3.41 8.45 0.63
N ILE A 197 -3.47 9.13 1.77
CA ILE A 197 -2.35 9.23 2.73
C ILE A 197 -1.89 7.85 3.24
N GLY A 198 -2.81 6.90 3.42
CA GLY A 198 -2.48 5.55 3.90
C GLY A 198 -1.68 4.73 2.88
N TYR A 199 -2.05 4.80 1.59
CA TYR A 199 -1.28 4.13 0.53
C TYR A 199 0.06 4.83 0.28
N ALA A 200 0.11 6.15 0.39
CA ALA A 200 1.36 6.91 0.32
C ALA A 200 2.35 6.47 1.41
N TRP A 201 1.88 6.20 2.64
CA TRP A 201 2.75 5.69 3.71
C TRP A 201 3.28 4.28 3.44
N ILE A 202 2.45 3.39 2.87
CA ILE A 202 2.89 2.05 2.46
C ILE A 202 3.97 2.16 1.38
N ALA A 203 3.77 3.04 0.40
CA ALA A 203 4.73 3.26 -0.68
C ALA A 203 6.05 3.89 -0.20
N ILE A 204 6.02 4.77 0.81
CA ILE A 204 7.23 5.40 1.38
C ILE A 204 8.02 4.42 2.26
N PHE A 205 7.34 3.46 2.89
CA PHE A 205 7.98 2.48 3.77
C PHE A 205 8.64 1.32 3.01
N GLN A 206 8.17 1.05 1.79
CA GLN A 206 8.68 0.01 0.91
C GLN A 206 10.10 0.32 0.41
#